data_AF-A0A8T4KH81-F1
#
_entry.id   AF-A0A8T4KH81-F1
#
_cell.length_a   1.000
_cell.length_b   1.000
_cell.length_c   1.000
_cell.angle_alpha   90.00
_cell.angle_beta   90.00
_cell.angle_gamma   90.00
#
_symmetry.space_group_name_H-M   'P 1'
#
loop_
_entity.id
_entity.type
_entity.pdbx_description
1 polymer ?
#
loop_
_entity_poly.entity_id
_entity_poly.type
_entity_poly.pdbx_seq_one_letter_code
_entity_poly.pdbx_strand_id
1 'polypeptide(L)'
;MPPLINKNKLKALILDKLSRHTYWGGKHTDFENLQKGVPQHLKGQMKDAGKELIKEGFLLPKPLTMGYIFRSIHEWQIRYRIS
;
A
#
# COMPACT_ATOMS: atom_id res chain seq x y z
N MET A 1 0.08 -26.37 0.98
CA MET A 1 -0.21 -25.17 1.80
C MET A 1 0.76 -24.08 1.36
N PRO A 2 0.32 -22.97 0.72
CA PRO A 2 1.25 -21.92 0.33
C PRO A 2 1.93 -21.34 1.58
N PRO A 3 3.22 -20.97 1.51
CA PRO A 3 3.92 -20.42 2.66
C PRO A 3 3.17 -19.19 3.16
N LEU A 4 2.95 -19.10 4.46
CA LEU A 4 2.39 -17.93 5.12
C LEU A 4 3.31 -16.74 4.84
N ILE A 5 3.00 -15.97 3.78
CA ILE A 5 3.73 -14.76 3.50
C ILE A 5 3.46 -13.82 4.67
N ASN A 6 4.53 -13.49 5.40
CA ASN A 6 4.45 -12.58 6.53
C ASN A 6 3.78 -11.27 6.08
N LYS A 7 2.70 -10.86 6.76
CA LYS A 7 1.94 -9.64 6.43
C LYS A 7 2.84 -8.40 6.28
N ASN A 8 3.91 -8.30 7.08
CA ASN A 8 4.85 -7.19 6.99
C ASN A 8 5.61 -7.18 5.65
N LYS A 9 5.88 -8.35 5.06
CA LYS A 9 6.47 -8.44 3.71
C LYS A 9 5.50 -7.93 2.64
N LEU A 10 4.20 -8.22 2.78
CA LEU A 10 3.19 -7.70 1.85
C LEU A 10 3.05 -6.18 1.96
N LYS A 11 3.06 -5.63 3.18
CA LYS A 11 3.09 -4.19 3.42
C LYS A 11 4.32 -3.53 2.81
N ALA A 12 5.50 -4.10 3.04
CA ALA A 12 6.75 -3.61 2.46
C ALA A 12 6.72 -3.63 0.92
N LEU A 13 6.17 -4.70 0.31
CA LEU A 13 5.97 -4.80 -1.14
C LEU A 13 5.05 -3.70 -1.68
N ILE A 14 3.96 -3.37 -0.97
CA ILE A 14 3.06 -2.27 -1.35
C ILE A 14 3.83 -0.94 -1.34
N LEU A 15 4.54 -0.64 -0.25
CA LEU A 15 5.28 0.62 -0.09
C LEU A 15 6.43 0.74 -1.10
N ASP A 16 7.18 -0.35 -1.33
CA ASP A 16 8.25 -0.43 -2.33
C ASP A 16 7.72 -0.19 -3.75
N LYS A 17 6.60 -0.84 -4.10
CA LYS A 17 5.95 -0.62 -5.39
C LYS A 17 5.53 0.84 -5.56
N LEU A 18 4.92 1.43 -4.55
CA LEU A 18 4.54 2.84 -4.59
C LEU A 18 5.77 3.75 -4.72
N SER A 19 6.89 3.38 -4.10
CA SER A 19 8.19 4.07 -4.19
C SER A 19 8.77 4.05 -5.59
N ARG A 20 8.94 2.86 -6.17
CA ARG A 20 9.49 2.70 -7.51
C ARG A 20 8.69 3.44 -8.59
N HIS A 21 7.38 3.50 -8.45
CA HIS A 21 6.52 4.18 -9.41
C HIS A 21 6.29 5.67 -9.12
N THR A 22 7.05 6.26 -8.20
CA THR A 22 6.94 7.69 -7.81
C THR A 22 5.53 8.11 -7.40
N TYR A 23 4.74 7.21 -6.79
CA TYR A 23 3.44 7.55 -6.19
C TYR A 23 3.56 8.33 -4.87
N TRP A 24 4.74 8.85 -4.56
CA TRP A 24 5.03 9.66 -3.38
C TRP A 24 4.83 11.14 -3.72
N GLY A 25 4.24 11.91 -2.81
CA GLY A 25 4.21 13.37 -2.95
C GLY A 25 3.17 13.96 -3.90
N GLY A 26 2.07 13.26 -4.22
CA GLY A 26 0.92 13.87 -4.90
C GLY A 26 0.37 13.09 -6.10
N LYS A 27 1.02 11.99 -6.49
CA LYS A 27 0.46 11.08 -7.51
C LYS A 27 -0.58 10.14 -6.91
N HIS A 28 -1.65 9.96 -7.67
CA HIS A 28 -2.83 9.22 -7.29
C HIS A 28 -2.82 7.83 -7.94
N THR A 29 -3.23 6.81 -7.19
CA THR A 29 -3.42 5.46 -7.73
C THR A 29 -4.64 4.80 -7.11
N ASP A 30 -5.38 4.05 -7.92
CA ASP A 30 -6.51 3.25 -7.47
C ASP A 30 -6.04 2.12 -6.54
N PHE A 31 -6.89 1.77 -5.57
CA PHE A 31 -6.60 0.65 -4.68
C PHE A 31 -6.32 -0.67 -5.42
N GLU A 32 -7.00 -0.89 -6.55
CA GLU A 32 -6.84 -2.11 -7.33
C GLU A 32 -5.46 -2.20 -7.98
N ASN A 33 -4.80 -1.07 -8.24
CA ASN A 33 -3.44 -1.06 -8.77
C ASN A 33 -2.43 -1.64 -7.77
N LEU A 34 -2.74 -1.68 -6.47
CA LEU A 34 -1.91 -2.37 -5.48
C LEU A 34 -1.78 -3.87 -5.79
N GLN A 35 -2.82 -4.48 -6.36
CA GLN A 35 -2.89 -5.92 -6.64
C GLN A 35 -2.39 -6.29 -8.04
N LYS A 36 -2.14 -5.32 -8.93
CA LYS A 36 -1.63 -5.58 -10.29
C LYS A 36 -0.26 -6.28 -10.22
N GLY A 37 -0.12 -7.38 -10.95
CA GLY A 37 1.10 -8.21 -11.00
C GLY A 37 1.26 -9.18 -9.83
N VAL A 38 0.29 -9.26 -8.90
CA VAL A 38 0.33 -10.18 -7.76
C VAL A 38 -0.40 -11.48 -8.11
N PRO A 39 0.14 -12.67 -7.75
CA PRO A 39 -0.54 -13.96 -7.91
C PRO A 39 -1.94 -13.98 -7.28
N GLN A 40 -2.90 -14.66 -7.90
CA GLN A 40 -4.32 -14.63 -7.49
C GLN A 40 -4.53 -15.01 -6.02
N HIS A 41 -3.81 -16.02 -5.51
CA HIS A 41 -3.90 -16.47 -4.13
C HIS A 41 -3.37 -15.46 -3.09
N LEU A 42 -2.64 -14.42 -3.52
CA LEU A 42 -2.11 -13.35 -2.66
C LEU A 42 -2.90 -12.04 -2.78
N LYS A 43 -3.77 -11.90 -3.79
CA LYS A 43 -4.54 -10.66 -4.02
C LYS A 43 -5.39 -10.27 -2.82
N GLY A 44 -6.05 -11.25 -2.19
CA GLY A 44 -6.83 -11.02 -0.96
C GLY A 44 -5.96 -10.47 0.17
N GLN A 45 -4.84 -11.14 0.45
CA GLN A 45 -3.90 -10.72 1.49
C GLN A 45 -3.29 -9.34 1.22
N MET A 46 -3.02 -9.02 -0.05
CA MET A 46 -2.54 -7.71 -0.49
C MET A 46 -3.59 -6.61 -0.25
N LYS A 47 -4.86 -6.92 -0.48
CA LYS A 47 -5.99 -6.02 -0.21
C LYS A 47 -6.08 -5.70 1.28
N ASP A 48 -5.96 -6.71 2.13
CA ASP A 48 -6.02 -6.54 3.58
C ASP A 48 -4.80 -5.77 4.11
N ALA A 49 -3.59 -6.07 3.61
CA ALA A 49 -2.39 -5.31 3.93
C ALA A 49 -2.51 -3.84 3.52
N GLY A 50 -3.08 -3.56 2.34
CA GLY A 50 -3.39 -2.21 1.89
C GLY A 50 -4.33 -1.48 2.84
N LYS A 51 -5.41 -2.13 3.30
CA LYS A 51 -6.33 -1.54 4.30
C LYS A 51 -5.66 -1.28 5.64
N GLU A 52 -4.78 -2.16 6.10
CA GLU A 52 -4.02 -1.95 7.33
C GLU A 52 -3.09 -0.72 7.18
N LEU A 53 -2.39 -0.56 6.05
CA LEU A 53 -1.57 0.62 5.80
C LEU A 53 -2.36 1.94 5.78
N ILE A 54 -3.63 1.89 5.40
CA ILE A 54 -4.54 3.05 5.51
C ILE A 54 -4.80 3.40 6.97
N LYS A 55 -5.16 2.40 7.77
CA LYS A 55 -5.43 2.57 9.21
C LYS A 55 -4.20 3.07 9.96
N GLU A 56 -3.02 2.60 9.58
CA GLU A 56 -1.73 3.01 10.15
C GLU A 56 -1.29 4.42 9.69
N GLY A 57 -1.98 4.97 8.69
CA GLY A 57 -1.73 6.31 8.14
C GLY A 57 -0.74 6.34 7.00
N PHE A 58 -0.03 5.26 6.70
CA PHE A 58 0.95 5.19 5.60
C PHE A 58 0.33 5.45 4.22
N LEU A 59 -0.95 5.08 4.04
CA LEU A 59 -1.73 5.38 2.85
C LEU A 59 -2.91 6.29 3.21
N LEU A 60 -3.01 7.46 2.58
CA LEU A 60 -4.09 8.40 2.80
C LEU A 60 -5.23 8.14 1.79
N PRO A 61 -6.42 7.68 2.23
CA PRO A 61 -7.55 7.49 1.34
C PRO A 61 -8.17 8.85 1.02
N LYS A 62 -8.23 9.21 -0.26
CA LYS A 62 -9.12 10.29 -0.70
C LYS A 62 -10.42 9.67 -1.22
N PRO A 63 -11.60 10.09 -0.72
CA PRO A 63 -12.86 9.73 -1.34
C PRO A 63 -12.97 10.45 -2.70
N LEU A 64 -13.13 9.69 -3.78
CA LEU A 64 -13.70 10.18 -5.03
C LEU A 64 -15.00 9.42 -5.30
N THR A 65 -15.94 10.07 -5.97
CA THR A 65 -17.29 9.58 -6.30
C THR A 65 -17.29 8.25 -7.07
N MET A 66 -16.14 7.82 -7.61
CA MET A 66 -15.90 6.57 -8.34
C MET A 66 -14.52 5.96 -7.98
N GLY A 67 -14.21 5.80 -6.68
CA GLY A 67 -13.04 5.01 -6.23
C GLY A 67 -12.12 5.69 -5.21
N TYR A 68 -11.28 4.88 -4.55
CA TYR A 68 -10.31 5.35 -3.54
C TYR A 68 -8.94 5.59 -4.17
N ILE A 69 -8.45 6.80 -3.97
CA ILE A 69 -7.11 7.21 -4.38
C ILE A 69 -6.21 7.28 -3.13
N PHE A 70 -5.04 6.64 -3.18
CA PHE A 70 -4.09 6.67 -2.06
C PHE A 70 -2.96 7.68 -2.25
N ARG A 71 -2.64 8.43 -1.19
CA ARG A 71 -1.43 9.27 -1.09
C ARG A 71 -0.48 8.67 -0.04
N SER A 72 0.76 8.38 -0.43
CA SER A 72 1.82 7.99 0.52
C SER A 72 2.35 9.23 1.25
N ILE A 73 2.53 9.17 2.57
CA ILE A 73 3.16 10.23 3.36
C ILE A 73 4.69 10.20 3.18
N HIS A 74 5.33 11.37 3.15
CA HIS A 74 6.76 11.55 2.89
C HIS A 74 7.68 10.68 3.78
N GLU A 75 8.85 10.34 3.22
CA GLU A 75 9.97 9.59 3.82
C GLU A 75 10.40 10.11 5.20
N TRP A 76 10.24 11.41 5.45
CA TRP A 76 10.56 12.06 6.73
C TRP A 76 9.70 11.60 7.91
N GLN A 77 8.42 11.26 7.74
CA GLN A 77 7.58 10.82 8.88
C GLN A 77 7.78 9.34 9.23
N ILE A 78 8.17 8.51 8.27
CA ILE A 78 8.40 7.07 8.51
C ILE A 78 9.70 6.88 9.30
N ARG A 79 10.73 7.69 9.03
CA ARG A 79 12.04 7.59 9.70
C ARG A 79 11.99 7.93 11.20
N TYR A 80 11.10 8.82 11.63
CA TYR A 80 10.94 9.23 13.04
C TYR A 80 10.00 8.34 13.87
N ARG A 81 9.30 7.38 13.26
CA ARG A 81 8.33 6.51 13.95
C ARG A 81 8.84 5.09 14.21
N ILE A 82 10.02 4.77 13.69
CA ILE A 82 10.70 3.47 13.81
C ILE A 82 12.06 3.63 14.52
N SER A 83 12.25 4.75 15.24
CA SER A 83 13.39 4.98 16.16
C SER A 83 12.89 4.98 17.60
#